data_AF-A0A421CCX2-F1
#
_entry.id   AF-A0A421CCX2-F1
#
_cell.length_a   1.000
_cell.length_b   1.000
_cell.length_c   1.000
_cell.angle_alpha   90.00
_cell.angle_beta   90.00
_cell.angle_gamma   90.00
#
_symmetry.space_group_name_H-M   'P 1'
#
loop_
_entity.id
_entity.type
_entity.pdbx_description
1 polymer ?
#
loop_
_entity_poly.entity_id
_entity_poly.type
_entity_poly.pdbx_seq_one_letter_code
_entity_poly.pdbx_strand_id
1 'polypeptide(L)'
;MVMYNFSMKLSEEEYTKLVRFDAAYRVDHKIVAGVDEAGRGPLAGPVVAAAVIVLNPVEGVYDSKALCRRIRESLFERIIENSIIGIGLSSPEEIDLFNVFAATRLAMNRALSVLSERPDYVIVDGKWLKLDVKGECIVRGDQKSASIASASIIAKVFRDRIMDSLDSLYPEYGYRRHKGYCTEMHLNALRKFGPTTWHRLTYRPIRELIPKELVSRWSEENEVSSARLFRAGLATMEVKN
;
A
#
# COMPACT_ATOMS: atom_id res chain seq x y z
N MET A 1 -22.29 0.04 11.02
CA MET A 1 -22.32 -1.15 10.14
C MET A 1 -22.31 -0.65 8.71
N VAL A 2 -21.15 -0.60 8.06
CA VAL A 2 -21.06 -0.16 6.65
C VAL A 2 -21.58 -1.31 5.80
N MET A 3 -22.75 -1.13 5.18
CA MET A 3 -23.28 -2.08 4.22
C MET A 3 -22.37 -2.12 3.00
N TYR A 4 -21.51 -3.13 2.91
CA TYR A 4 -20.78 -3.42 1.68
C TYR A 4 -21.79 -3.91 0.64
N ASN A 5 -22.10 -3.07 -0.34
CA ASN A 5 -22.93 -3.43 -1.47
C ASN A 5 -22.25 -4.55 -2.25
N PHE A 6 -22.82 -5.76 -2.20
CA PHE A 6 -22.30 -6.96 -2.84
C PHE A 6 -22.30 -6.91 -4.38
N SER A 7 -22.73 -5.79 -4.98
CA SER A 7 -23.05 -5.68 -6.40
C SER A 7 -22.94 -4.25 -6.94
N MET A 8 -21.93 -3.46 -6.55
CA MET A 8 -21.67 -2.22 -7.31
C MET A 8 -21.08 -2.59 -8.68
N LYS A 9 -21.96 -2.77 -9.66
CA LYS A 9 -21.64 -2.45 -11.06
C LYS A 9 -21.81 -0.95 -11.17
N LEU A 10 -20.71 -0.23 -11.37
CA LEU A 10 -20.80 1.16 -11.84
C LEU A 10 -21.69 1.18 -13.09
N SER A 11 -22.56 2.17 -13.18
CA SER A 11 -23.21 2.48 -14.45
C SER A 11 -22.16 2.89 -15.49
N GLU A 12 -22.48 2.70 -16.76
CA GLU A 12 -21.64 3.12 -17.88
C GLU A 12 -21.34 4.64 -17.82
N GLU A 13 -22.32 5.44 -17.36
CA GLU A 13 -22.16 6.88 -17.19
C GLU A 13 -21.15 7.23 -16.09
N GLU A 14 -21.18 6.53 -14.95
CA GLU A 14 -20.22 6.75 -13.86
C GLU A 14 -18.80 6.36 -14.30
N TYR A 15 -18.65 5.21 -14.97
CA TYR A 15 -17.35 4.80 -15.49
C TYR A 15 -16.82 5.79 -16.54
N THR A 16 -17.68 6.29 -17.42
CA THR A 16 -17.32 7.31 -18.41
C THR A 16 -16.79 8.58 -17.77
N LYS A 17 -17.32 8.98 -16.59
CA LYS A 17 -16.79 10.14 -15.84
C LYS A 17 -15.35 9.92 -15.40
N LEU A 18 -15.00 8.71 -14.95
CA LEU A 18 -13.63 8.36 -14.55
C LEU A 18 -12.65 8.42 -15.72
N VAL A 19 -13.05 7.92 -16.89
CA VAL A 19 -12.21 7.94 -18.10
C VAL A 19 -12.04 9.38 -18.62
N ARG A 20 -13.13 10.17 -18.61
CA ARG A 20 -13.09 11.59 -19.02
C ARG A 20 -12.19 12.42 -18.12
N PHE A 21 -12.17 12.13 -16.82
CA PHE A 21 -11.27 12.79 -15.88
C PHE A 21 -9.81 12.61 -16.31
N ASP A 22 -9.39 11.38 -16.60
CA ASP A 22 -8.03 11.10 -17.08
C ASP A 22 -7.75 11.76 -18.44
N ALA A 23 -8.74 11.75 -19.34
CA ALA A 23 -8.61 12.35 -20.67
C ALA A 23 -8.35 13.86 -20.62
N ALA A 24 -8.85 14.58 -19.61
CA ALA A 24 -8.57 16.01 -19.43
C ALA A 24 -7.07 16.28 -19.24
N TYR A 25 -6.34 15.41 -18.53
CA TYR A 25 -4.89 15.52 -18.38
C TYR A 25 -4.13 15.11 -19.65
N ARG A 26 -4.71 14.23 -20.46
CA ARG A 26 -4.11 13.77 -21.71
C ARG A 26 -4.10 14.83 -22.82
N VAL A 27 -4.81 15.94 -22.64
CA VAL A 27 -4.77 17.11 -23.54
C VAL A 27 -3.38 17.76 -23.52
N ASP A 28 -2.79 17.92 -22.34
CA ASP A 28 -1.51 18.59 -22.15
C ASP A 28 -0.33 17.63 -21.89
N HIS A 29 -0.62 16.34 -21.65
CA HIS A 29 0.36 15.33 -21.26
C HIS A 29 0.15 14.03 -22.04
N LYS A 30 1.14 13.60 -22.83
CA LYS A 30 0.99 12.44 -23.70
C LYS A 30 0.80 11.15 -22.90
N ILE A 31 1.55 10.99 -21.83
CA ILE A 31 1.49 9.82 -20.94
C ILE A 31 1.13 10.26 -19.53
N VAL A 32 -0.04 9.83 -19.06
CA VAL A 32 -0.53 10.09 -17.70
C VAL A 32 -0.61 8.78 -16.93
N ALA A 33 0.01 8.74 -15.75
CA ALA A 33 -0.09 7.60 -14.83
C ALA A 33 -0.95 7.94 -13.60
N GLY A 34 -1.81 7.02 -13.20
CA GLY A 34 -2.49 7.04 -11.91
C GLY A 34 -1.67 6.31 -10.85
N VAL A 35 -1.61 6.85 -9.64
CA VAL A 35 -0.84 6.28 -8.53
C VAL A 35 -1.69 6.22 -7.27
N ASP A 36 -1.64 5.09 -6.57
CA ASP A 36 -2.30 4.89 -5.28
C ASP A 36 -1.54 3.84 -4.44
N GLU A 37 -1.84 3.79 -3.13
CA GLU A 37 -1.24 2.87 -2.17
C GLU A 37 -2.24 2.01 -1.39
N ALA A 38 -1.77 0.84 -0.98
CA ALA A 38 -2.40 0.01 0.03
C ALA A 38 -1.48 -0.17 1.25
N GLY A 39 -2.08 -0.16 2.44
CA GLY A 39 -1.38 -0.61 3.64
C GLY A 39 -0.76 0.47 4.52
N ARG A 40 -1.25 1.70 4.54
CA ARG A 40 -0.74 2.71 5.50
C ARG A 40 -1.16 2.48 6.95
N GLY A 41 -2.41 2.06 7.17
CA GLY A 41 -2.98 1.85 8.51
C GLY A 41 -2.59 0.57 9.28
N PRO A 42 -2.27 -0.56 8.62
CA PRO A 42 -1.90 -1.81 9.30
C PRO A 42 -0.74 -1.70 10.29
N LEU A 43 -0.76 -2.56 11.31
CA LEU A 43 0.33 -2.74 12.27
C LEU A 43 1.49 -3.58 11.69
N ALA A 44 1.21 -4.39 10.66
CA ALA A 44 2.17 -5.32 10.06
C ALA A 44 2.14 -5.29 8.53
N GLY A 45 3.26 -5.69 7.95
CA GLY A 45 3.47 -5.77 6.51
C GLY A 45 3.83 -4.44 5.85
N PRO A 46 4.15 -4.46 4.54
CA PRO A 46 4.62 -3.30 3.81
C PRO A 46 3.50 -2.29 3.50
N VAL A 47 3.91 -1.10 3.10
CA VAL A 47 3.12 -0.25 2.21
C VAL A 47 3.44 -0.68 0.78
N VAL A 48 2.40 -0.89 -0.03
CA VAL A 48 2.52 -1.21 -1.45
C VAL A 48 1.89 -0.08 -2.23
N ALA A 49 2.59 0.46 -3.22
CA ALA A 49 2.05 1.42 -4.17
C ALA A 49 2.06 0.80 -5.58
N ALA A 50 1.11 1.24 -6.40
CA ALA A 50 1.07 0.92 -7.81
C ALA A 50 1.02 2.21 -8.62
N ALA A 51 1.67 2.19 -9.78
CA ALA A 51 1.55 3.20 -10.81
C ALA A 51 0.98 2.52 -12.06
N VAL A 52 -0.05 3.10 -12.67
CA VAL A 52 -0.77 2.50 -13.80
C VAL A 52 -0.95 3.52 -14.91
N ILE A 53 -0.46 3.18 -16.10
CA ILE A 53 -0.76 3.87 -17.36
C ILE A 53 -1.77 3.00 -18.10
N VAL A 54 -3.03 3.45 -18.15
CA VAL A 54 -4.11 2.73 -18.83
C VAL A 54 -3.97 2.90 -20.34
N LEU A 55 -3.78 1.79 -21.06
CA LEU A 55 -3.68 1.76 -22.53
C LEU A 55 -5.07 1.58 -23.15
N ASN A 56 -5.85 0.65 -22.61
CA ASN A 56 -7.24 0.42 -23.01
C ASN A 56 -8.16 0.56 -21.78
N PRO A 57 -9.35 1.17 -21.92
CA PRO A 57 -10.29 1.32 -20.82
C PRO A 57 -10.66 -0.04 -20.18
N VAL A 58 -10.59 -0.12 -18.85
CA VAL A 58 -11.02 -1.29 -18.06
C VAL A 58 -12.32 -1.00 -17.34
N GLU A 59 -13.44 -1.39 -17.95
CA GLU A 59 -14.77 -1.16 -17.38
C GLU A 59 -14.93 -1.78 -15.98
N GLY A 60 -15.53 -1.00 -15.07
CA GLY A 60 -15.86 -1.44 -13.71
C GLY A 60 -14.77 -1.18 -12.67
N VAL A 61 -13.63 -0.58 -13.04
CA VAL A 61 -12.67 -0.08 -12.05
C VAL A 61 -13.28 1.05 -11.21
N TYR A 62 -13.07 0.98 -9.91
CA TYR A 62 -13.50 1.96 -8.92
C TYR A 62 -12.66 1.82 -7.65
N ASP A 63 -12.99 2.58 -6.61
CA ASP A 63 -12.42 2.45 -5.27
C ASP A 63 -12.35 0.98 -4.82
N SER A 64 -11.11 0.49 -4.65
CA SER A 64 -10.83 -0.91 -4.26
C SER A 64 -11.44 -1.31 -2.92
N LYS A 65 -11.84 -0.37 -2.06
CA LYS A 65 -12.54 -0.65 -0.80
C LYS A 65 -14.04 -0.86 -1.03
N ALA A 66 -14.62 -0.27 -2.08
CA ALA A 66 -16.02 -0.48 -2.45
C ALA A 66 -16.24 -1.84 -3.14
N LEU A 67 -15.19 -2.42 -3.72
CA LEU A 67 -15.26 -3.67 -4.48
C LEU A 67 -15.00 -4.90 -3.60
N CYS A 68 -15.78 -5.96 -3.82
CA CYS A 68 -15.53 -7.25 -3.15
C CYS A 68 -14.29 -7.93 -3.71
N ARG A 69 -13.68 -8.85 -2.94
CA ARG A 69 -12.44 -9.54 -3.32
C ARG A 69 -12.53 -10.17 -4.72
N ARG A 70 -13.61 -10.90 -5.02
CA ARG A 70 -13.79 -11.59 -6.31
C ARG A 70 -13.76 -10.61 -7.48
N ILE A 71 -14.43 -9.47 -7.37
CA ILE A 71 -14.44 -8.44 -8.43
C ILE A 71 -13.05 -7.83 -8.58
N ARG A 72 -12.35 -7.53 -7.48
CA ARG A 72 -10.98 -7.00 -7.55
C ARG A 72 -10.00 -7.94 -8.22
N GLU A 73 -10.05 -9.24 -7.92
CA GLU A 73 -9.15 -10.21 -8.55
C GLU A 73 -9.41 -10.31 -10.06
N SER A 74 -10.68 -10.30 -10.49
CA SER A 74 -11.02 -10.26 -11.92
C SER A 74 -10.59 -8.96 -12.60
N LEU A 75 -10.78 -7.81 -11.95
CA LEU A 75 -10.30 -6.53 -12.48
C LEU A 75 -8.77 -6.45 -12.49
N PHE A 76 -8.09 -7.04 -11.51
CA PHE A 76 -6.63 -7.09 -11.46
C PHE A 76 -6.05 -7.73 -12.72
N GLU A 77 -6.60 -8.87 -13.16
CA GLU A 77 -6.19 -9.54 -14.40
C GLU A 77 -6.42 -8.65 -15.62
N ARG A 78 -7.62 -8.05 -15.73
CA ARG A 78 -7.94 -7.14 -16.84
C ARG A 78 -7.07 -5.88 -16.85
N ILE A 79 -6.72 -5.33 -15.70
CA ILE A 79 -5.84 -4.15 -15.60
C ILE A 79 -4.44 -4.52 -16.10
N ILE A 80 -3.91 -5.69 -15.73
CA ILE A 80 -2.61 -6.18 -16.23
C ILE A 80 -2.59 -6.30 -17.75
N GLU A 81 -3.65 -6.83 -18.34
CA GLU A 81 -3.72 -7.03 -19.80
C GLU A 81 -3.83 -5.70 -20.58
N ASN A 82 -4.37 -4.65 -19.95
CA ASN A 82 -4.77 -3.41 -20.63
C ASN A 82 -3.97 -2.18 -20.19
N SER A 83 -2.90 -2.35 -19.41
CA SER A 83 -2.15 -1.24 -18.82
C SER A 83 -0.66 -1.54 -18.69
N ILE A 84 0.15 -0.49 -18.64
CA ILE A 84 1.53 -0.57 -18.15
C ILE A 84 1.49 -0.34 -16.63
N ILE A 85 2.12 -1.23 -15.87
CA ILE A 85 2.02 -1.24 -14.41
C ILE A 85 3.42 -1.28 -13.80
N GLY A 86 3.61 -0.44 -12.79
CA GLY A 86 4.75 -0.51 -11.88
C GLY A 86 4.27 -0.75 -10.46
N ILE A 87 4.99 -1.57 -9.71
CA ILE A 87 4.71 -1.86 -8.30
C ILE A 87 5.93 -1.49 -7.48
N GLY A 88 5.71 -0.71 -6.43
CA GLY A 88 6.73 -0.32 -5.47
C GLY A 88 6.30 -0.67 -4.06
N LEU A 89 7.27 -1.01 -3.22
CA LEU A 89 7.02 -1.37 -1.83
C LEU A 89 7.91 -0.55 -0.91
N SER A 90 7.43 -0.34 0.30
CA SER A 90 8.27 0.02 1.44
C SER A 90 8.08 -0.96 2.59
N SER A 91 9.20 -1.48 3.08
CA SER A 91 9.23 -2.50 4.13
C SER A 91 8.79 -1.94 5.49
N PRO A 92 8.42 -2.80 6.46
CA PRO A 92 8.20 -2.38 7.84
C PRO A 92 9.38 -1.59 8.42
N GLU A 93 10.61 -1.96 8.06
CA GLU A 93 11.81 -1.22 8.46
C GLU A 93 11.85 0.19 7.88
N GLU A 94 11.60 0.35 6.59
CA GLU A 94 11.59 1.68 5.97
C GLU A 94 10.48 2.56 6.55
N ILE A 95 9.34 1.97 6.92
CA ILE A 95 8.26 2.67 7.62
C ILE A 95 8.74 3.15 8.99
N ASP A 96 9.42 2.29 9.75
CA ASP A 96 9.95 2.63 11.08
C ASP A 96 11.06 3.70 11.00
N LEU A 97 11.92 3.64 9.99
CA LEU A 97 13.00 4.61 9.79
C LEU A 97 12.46 5.97 9.33
N PHE A 98 11.64 5.98 8.28
CA PHE A 98 11.28 7.21 7.57
C PHE A 98 9.93 7.80 7.95
N ASN A 99 9.12 7.10 8.75
CA ASN A 99 7.68 7.32 8.95
C ASN A 99 6.80 6.88 7.75
N VAL A 100 5.52 6.61 8.04
CA VAL A 100 4.58 6.06 7.04
C VAL A 100 4.35 6.99 5.85
N PHE A 101 4.38 8.31 6.04
CA PHE A 101 4.17 9.26 4.94
C PHE A 101 5.35 9.24 3.97
N ALA A 102 6.58 9.28 4.47
CA ALA A 102 7.77 9.21 3.63
C ALA A 102 7.95 7.82 3.01
N ALA A 103 7.61 6.75 3.72
CA ALA A 103 7.60 5.40 3.18
C ALA A 103 6.54 5.21 2.07
N THR A 104 5.35 5.80 2.21
CA THR A 104 4.38 5.82 1.10
C THR A 104 4.95 6.53 -0.12
N ARG A 105 5.56 7.70 0.05
CA ARG A 105 6.22 8.42 -1.04
C ARG A 105 7.33 7.59 -1.71
N LEU A 106 8.14 6.89 -0.92
CA LEU A 106 9.19 6.00 -1.40
C LEU A 106 8.61 4.84 -2.23
N ALA A 107 7.57 4.17 -1.74
CA ALA A 107 6.88 3.11 -2.46
C ALA A 107 6.30 3.62 -3.80
N MET A 108 5.69 4.82 -3.82
CA MET A 108 5.15 5.43 -5.05
C MET A 108 6.25 5.76 -6.06
N ASN A 109 7.37 6.37 -5.63
CA ASN A 109 8.50 6.64 -6.52
C ASN A 109 9.12 5.34 -7.07
N ARG A 110 9.18 4.27 -6.26
CA ARG A 110 9.60 2.94 -6.73
C ARG A 110 8.67 2.40 -7.80
N ALA A 111 7.35 2.50 -7.58
CA ALA A 111 6.35 2.07 -8.56
C ALA A 111 6.52 2.82 -9.90
N LEU A 112 6.75 4.12 -9.86
CA LEU A 112 7.01 4.92 -11.06
C LEU A 112 8.33 4.54 -11.75
N SER A 113 9.38 4.24 -10.99
CA SER A 113 10.73 3.95 -11.53
C SER A 113 10.82 2.64 -12.33
N VAL A 114 9.89 1.71 -12.09
CA VAL A 114 9.88 0.39 -12.75
C VAL A 114 8.87 0.30 -13.90
N LEU A 115 8.16 1.39 -14.21
CA LEU A 115 7.33 1.45 -15.41
C LEU A 115 8.22 1.29 -16.65
N SER A 116 7.78 0.48 -17.60
CA SER A 116 8.47 0.34 -18.90
C SER A 116 8.40 1.61 -19.75
N GLU A 117 7.47 2.51 -19.43
CA GLU A 117 7.33 3.83 -20.04
C GLU A 117 7.29 4.92 -18.97
N ARG A 118 8.09 5.97 -19.15
CA ARG A 118 8.13 7.10 -18.22
C ARG A 118 6.92 8.02 -18.44
N PRO A 119 6.06 8.25 -17.42
CA PRO A 119 4.95 9.18 -17.57
C PRO A 119 5.41 10.64 -17.60
N ASP A 120 4.71 11.46 -18.38
CA ASP A 120 4.90 12.91 -18.43
C ASP A 120 4.26 13.61 -17.23
N TYR A 121 3.15 13.03 -16.74
CA TYR A 121 2.39 13.54 -15.62
C TYR A 121 1.81 12.42 -14.76
N VAL A 122 1.77 12.64 -13.44
CA VAL A 122 1.19 11.70 -12.49
C VAL A 122 0.02 12.32 -11.74
N ILE A 123 -1.07 11.56 -11.61
CA ILE A 123 -2.19 11.90 -10.74
C ILE A 123 -2.21 10.89 -9.59
N VAL A 124 -2.16 11.39 -8.36
CA VAL A 124 -1.93 10.57 -7.16
C VAL A 124 -3.13 10.66 -6.23
N ASP A 125 -3.62 9.54 -5.67
CA ASP A 125 -4.65 9.64 -4.63
C ASP A 125 -4.12 10.35 -3.37
N GLY A 126 -4.96 11.20 -2.79
CA GLY A 126 -4.71 11.81 -1.49
C GLY A 126 -4.33 13.28 -1.56
N LYS A 127 -3.37 13.68 -0.73
CA LYS A 127 -3.03 15.09 -0.50
C LYS A 127 -1.58 15.27 -0.03
N TRP A 128 -0.98 16.40 -0.40
CA TRP A 128 0.33 16.88 0.07
C TRP A 128 1.54 15.99 -0.31
N LEU A 129 1.37 15.03 -1.22
CA LEU A 129 2.46 14.19 -1.72
C LEU A 129 3.13 14.87 -2.93
N LYS A 130 4.46 14.84 -2.92
CA LYS A 130 5.29 15.28 -4.05
C LYS A 130 6.17 14.10 -4.47
N LEU A 131 5.98 13.64 -5.70
CA LEU A 131 6.74 12.55 -6.30
C LEU A 131 7.88 13.11 -7.17
N ASP A 132 8.75 12.23 -7.65
CA ASP A 132 9.90 12.63 -8.48
C ASP A 132 9.47 12.99 -9.91
N VAL A 133 8.30 12.52 -10.33
CA VAL A 133 7.65 12.88 -11.59
C VAL A 133 6.68 14.04 -11.34
N LYS A 134 6.60 14.96 -12.32
CA LYS A 134 5.66 16.09 -12.29
C LYS A 134 4.22 15.55 -12.17
N GLY A 135 3.42 16.16 -11.31
CA GLY A 135 2.06 15.70 -11.07
C GLY A 135 1.36 16.43 -9.94
N GLU A 136 0.18 15.94 -9.59
CA GLU A 136 -0.63 16.50 -8.51
C GLU A 136 -1.38 15.42 -7.72
N CYS A 137 -1.85 15.83 -6.54
CA CYS A 137 -2.67 14.99 -5.68
C CYS A 137 -4.15 15.27 -5.93
N ILE A 138 -4.93 14.20 -6.12
CA ILE A 138 -6.37 14.24 -6.28
C ILE A 138 -7.01 13.65 -5.02
N VAL A 139 -7.76 14.48 -4.29
CA VAL A 139 -8.51 14.01 -3.13
C VAL A 139 -9.63 13.07 -3.58
N ARG A 140 -9.61 11.82 -3.09
CA ARG A 140 -10.48 10.72 -3.53
C ARG A 140 -10.34 10.47 -5.04
N GLY A 141 -9.08 10.40 -5.48
CA GLY A 141 -8.72 10.16 -6.86
C GLY A 141 -9.20 8.82 -7.37
N ASP A 142 -9.24 7.81 -6.50
CA ASP A 142 -9.78 6.46 -6.77
C ASP A 142 -11.27 6.43 -7.16
N GLN A 143 -12.02 7.47 -6.80
CA GLN A 143 -13.43 7.66 -7.17
C GLN A 143 -13.62 8.62 -8.36
N LYS A 144 -12.54 9.21 -8.87
CA LYS A 144 -12.57 10.24 -9.91
C LYS A 144 -11.80 9.88 -11.17
N SER A 145 -10.75 9.07 -11.06
CA SER A 145 -9.82 8.74 -12.13
C SER A 145 -9.80 7.24 -12.36
N ALA A 146 -9.91 6.83 -13.63
CA ALA A 146 -9.81 5.41 -13.98
C ALA A 146 -8.40 4.86 -13.69
N SER A 147 -7.37 5.67 -13.95
CA SER A 147 -5.97 5.28 -13.70
C SER A 147 -5.66 5.15 -12.20
N ILE A 148 -6.13 6.08 -11.36
CA ILE A 148 -5.96 5.97 -9.90
C ILE A 148 -6.77 4.80 -9.35
N ALA A 149 -8.02 4.63 -9.80
CA ALA A 149 -8.84 3.47 -9.40
C ALA A 149 -8.14 2.14 -9.74
N SER A 150 -7.55 2.05 -10.92
CA SER A 150 -6.79 0.88 -11.36
C SER A 150 -5.56 0.65 -10.47
N ALA A 151 -4.80 1.70 -10.15
CA ALA A 151 -3.68 1.62 -9.22
C ALA A 151 -4.11 1.14 -7.82
N SER A 152 -5.25 1.63 -7.32
CA SER A 152 -5.82 1.21 -6.02
C SER A 152 -6.07 -0.30 -5.97
N ILE A 153 -6.61 -0.86 -7.06
CA ILE A 153 -6.92 -2.28 -7.18
C ILE A 153 -5.63 -3.10 -7.22
N ILE A 154 -4.66 -2.71 -8.06
CA ILE A 154 -3.36 -3.38 -8.16
C ILE A 154 -2.66 -3.40 -6.80
N ALA A 155 -2.50 -2.24 -6.17
CA ALA A 155 -1.85 -2.11 -4.86
C ALA A 155 -2.54 -2.97 -3.80
N LYS A 156 -3.88 -2.96 -3.78
CA LYS A 156 -4.69 -3.71 -2.81
C LYS A 156 -4.58 -5.22 -3.00
N VAL A 157 -4.76 -5.73 -4.22
CA VAL A 157 -4.69 -7.16 -4.50
C VAL A 157 -3.27 -7.68 -4.25
N PHE A 158 -2.25 -6.97 -4.73
CA PHE A 158 -0.86 -7.36 -4.53
C PHE A 158 -0.49 -7.40 -3.04
N ARG A 159 -0.88 -6.36 -2.27
CA ARG A 159 -0.66 -6.35 -0.82
C ARG A 159 -1.42 -7.48 -0.11
N ASP A 160 -2.67 -7.73 -0.47
CA ASP A 160 -3.46 -8.80 0.15
C ASP A 160 -2.86 -10.18 -0.08
N ARG A 161 -2.21 -10.40 -1.24
CA ARG A 161 -1.44 -11.62 -1.55
C ARG A 161 -0.18 -11.73 -0.69
N ILE A 162 0.58 -10.64 -0.49
CA ILE A 162 1.71 -10.62 0.45
C ILE A 162 1.26 -11.02 1.85
N MET A 163 0.15 -10.44 2.33
CA MET A 163 -0.37 -10.77 3.66
C MET A 163 -0.86 -12.22 3.75
N ASP A 164 -1.37 -12.81 2.65
CA ASP A 164 -1.72 -14.24 2.59
C ASP A 164 -0.47 -15.13 2.64
N SER A 165 0.65 -14.72 2.06
CA SER A 165 1.93 -15.41 2.19
C SER A 165 2.51 -15.29 3.61
N LEU A 166 2.40 -14.12 4.24
CA LEU A 166 2.80 -13.94 5.64
C LEU A 166 1.97 -14.79 6.59
N ASP A 167 0.68 -14.98 6.31
CA ASP A 167 -0.20 -15.90 7.06
C ASP A 167 0.30 -17.35 6.98
N SER A 168 0.85 -17.77 5.84
CA SER A 168 1.43 -19.11 5.70
C SER A 168 2.73 -19.27 6.50
N LEU A 169 3.51 -18.20 6.66
CA LEU A 169 4.75 -18.20 7.44
C LEU A 169 4.51 -18.04 8.95
N TYR A 170 3.47 -17.27 9.31
CA TYR A 170 3.10 -16.94 10.69
C TYR A 170 1.60 -17.16 10.92
N PRO A 171 1.13 -18.42 10.85
CA PRO A 171 -0.29 -18.77 10.91
C PRO A 171 -0.97 -18.34 12.22
N GLU A 172 -0.21 -18.18 13.30
CA GLU A 172 -0.69 -17.79 14.61
C GLU A 172 -1.22 -16.34 14.68
N TYR A 173 -0.85 -15.48 13.72
CA TYR A 173 -1.34 -14.09 13.67
C TYR A 173 -2.64 -13.93 12.89
N GLY A 174 -2.93 -14.80 11.91
CA GLY A 174 -4.16 -14.73 11.11
C GLY A 174 -4.20 -13.59 10.09
N TYR A 175 -3.05 -13.21 9.54
CA TYR A 175 -2.90 -12.14 8.54
C TYR A 175 -3.84 -12.28 7.34
N ARG A 176 -4.22 -13.48 6.94
CA ARG A 176 -5.17 -13.71 5.84
C ARG A 176 -6.53 -13.07 6.10
N ARG A 177 -6.94 -12.95 7.37
CA ARG A 177 -8.24 -12.40 7.78
C ARG A 177 -8.20 -10.88 7.89
N HIS A 178 -7.27 -10.35 8.67
CA HIS A 178 -7.23 -8.91 9.00
C HIS A 178 -6.15 -8.13 8.25
N LYS A 179 -5.34 -8.77 7.40
CA LYS A 179 -4.33 -8.11 6.51
C LYS A 179 -3.35 -7.20 7.25
N GLY A 180 -3.06 -7.53 8.51
CA GLY A 180 -2.19 -6.76 9.41
C GLY A 180 -2.86 -5.57 10.10
N TYR A 181 -4.15 -5.29 9.85
CA TYR A 181 -4.87 -4.22 10.56
C TYR A 181 -5.01 -4.50 12.06
N CYS A 182 -5.19 -3.44 12.84
CA CYS A 182 -5.40 -3.51 14.29
C CYS A 182 -6.81 -4.05 14.57
N THR A 183 -6.93 -5.36 14.73
CA THR A 183 -8.16 -6.04 15.17
C THR A 183 -7.91 -6.72 16.50
N GLU A 184 -8.98 -7.04 17.24
CA GLU A 184 -8.83 -7.76 18.51
C GLU A 184 -8.13 -9.11 18.32
N MET A 185 -8.41 -9.80 17.22
CA MET A 185 -7.69 -11.03 16.84
C MET A 185 -6.18 -10.81 16.74
N HIS A 186 -5.77 -9.74 16.05
CA HIS A 186 -4.36 -9.42 15.86
C HIS A 186 -3.68 -9.02 17.17
N LEU A 187 -4.34 -8.19 18.00
CA LEU A 187 -3.82 -7.79 19.31
C LEU A 187 -3.69 -8.98 20.27
N ASN A 188 -4.63 -9.93 20.24
CA ASN A 188 -4.54 -11.15 21.03
C ASN A 188 -3.39 -12.06 20.61
N ALA A 189 -3.16 -12.21 19.30
CA ALA A 189 -2.00 -12.93 18.79
C ALA A 189 -0.69 -12.26 19.25
N LEU A 190 -0.59 -10.94 19.11
CA LEU A 190 0.56 -10.16 19.57
C LEU A 190 0.84 -10.31 21.07
N ARG A 191 -0.18 -10.29 21.93
CA ARG A 191 -0.03 -10.51 23.38
C ARG A 191 0.47 -11.92 23.70
N LYS A 192 0.11 -12.92 22.88
CA LYS A 192 0.43 -14.33 23.11
C LYS A 192 1.79 -14.74 22.53
N PHE A 193 2.13 -14.25 21.35
CA PHE A 193 3.28 -14.70 20.56
C PHE A 193 4.38 -13.64 20.42
N GLY A 194 4.11 -12.40 20.86
CA GLY A 194 4.98 -11.25 20.67
C GLY A 194 4.88 -10.66 19.25
N PRO A 195 5.52 -9.52 18.98
CA PRO A 195 5.66 -9.01 17.61
C PRO A 195 6.74 -9.76 16.81
N THR A 196 6.64 -9.68 15.49
CA THR A 196 7.64 -10.18 14.52
C THR A 196 8.35 -9.02 13.82
N THR A 197 9.42 -9.31 13.06
CA THR A 197 10.12 -8.31 12.22
C THR A 197 9.21 -7.67 11.15
N TRP A 198 8.09 -8.31 10.82
CA TRP A 198 7.07 -7.79 9.90
C TRP A 198 6.12 -6.76 10.53
N HIS A 199 6.16 -6.58 11.86
CA HIS A 199 5.42 -5.54 12.54
C HIS A 199 6.15 -4.19 12.48
N ARG A 200 5.40 -3.10 12.51
CA ARG A 200 5.92 -1.73 12.50
C ARG A 200 6.21 -1.31 13.92
N LEU A 201 7.46 -1.41 14.33
CA LEU A 201 7.89 -1.30 15.72
C LEU A 201 7.68 0.11 16.29
N THR A 202 7.60 1.11 15.43
CA THR A 202 7.30 2.50 15.80
C THR A 202 5.81 2.77 16.06
N TYR A 203 4.91 1.85 15.66
CA TYR A 203 3.48 2.03 15.88
C TYR A 203 3.16 1.72 17.35
N ARG A 204 2.43 2.63 18.00
CA ARG A 204 2.20 2.59 19.45
C ARG A 204 1.74 1.22 19.99
N PRO A 205 0.71 0.55 19.41
CA PRO A 205 0.27 -0.75 19.93
C PRO A 205 1.34 -1.83 19.85
N ILE A 206 2.25 -1.75 18.89
CA ILE A 206 3.35 -2.70 18.74
C ILE A 206 4.44 -2.39 19.74
N ARG A 207 4.89 -1.13 19.80
CA ARG A 207 5.96 -0.71 20.71
C ARG A 207 5.70 -1.08 22.16
N GLU A 208 4.45 -0.97 22.61
CA GLU A 208 4.03 -1.30 23.98
C GLU A 208 4.01 -2.82 24.27
N LEU A 209 4.06 -3.67 23.23
CA LEU A 209 3.99 -5.13 23.33
C LEU A 209 5.33 -5.83 23.06
N ILE A 210 6.43 -5.10 22.84
CA ILE A 210 7.75 -5.70 22.58
C ILE A 210 8.45 -6.03 23.92
N PRO A 211 8.72 -7.31 24.23
CA PRO A 211 9.50 -7.69 25.40
C PRO A 211 10.98 -7.34 25.25
N LYS A 212 11.69 -7.10 26.35
CA LYS A 212 13.13 -6.78 26.32
C LYS A 212 13.95 -7.94 25.77
N GLU A 213 13.57 -9.16 26.12
CA GLU A 213 14.23 -10.39 25.71
C GLU A 213 14.19 -10.56 24.19
N LEU A 214 13.07 -10.15 23.57
CA LEU A 214 12.89 -10.17 22.12
C LEU A 214 13.82 -9.15 21.43
N VAL A 215 14.00 -7.96 22.03
CA VAL A 215 14.93 -6.94 21.52
C VAL A 215 16.37 -7.44 21.56
N SER A 216 16.78 -8.06 22.67
CA SER A 216 18.12 -8.65 22.80
C SER A 216 18.36 -9.69 21.71
N ARG A 217 17.42 -10.63 21.54
CA ARG A 217 17.50 -11.65 20.48
C ARG A 217 17.62 -11.03 19.09
N TRP A 218 16.76 -10.06 18.75
CA TRP A 218 16.81 -9.38 17.46
C TRP A 218 18.13 -8.67 17.19
N SER A 219 18.75 -8.10 18.23
CA SER A 219 20.04 -7.45 18.13
C SER A 219 21.19 -8.46 17.98
N GLU A 220 21.16 -9.56 18.74
CA GLU A 220 22.20 -10.60 18.72
C GLU A 220 22.20 -11.40 17.41
N GLU A 221 21.01 -11.73 16.90
CA GLU A 221 20.82 -12.47 15.66
C GLU A 221 20.82 -11.57 14.41
N ASN A 222 20.94 -10.25 14.60
CA ASN A 222 20.90 -9.24 13.53
C ASN A 222 19.63 -9.32 12.65
N GLU A 223 18.50 -9.72 13.24
CA GLU A 223 17.18 -9.78 12.57
C GLU A 223 16.57 -8.38 12.37
N VAL A 224 16.96 -7.42 13.22
CA VAL A 224 16.47 -6.04 13.18
C VAL A 224 17.67 -5.09 13.28
N SER A 225 17.79 -4.16 12.34
CA SER A 225 18.90 -3.22 12.34
C SER A 225 18.91 -2.33 13.59
N SER A 226 20.11 -1.95 14.04
CA SER A 226 20.27 -1.05 15.19
C SER A 226 19.59 0.30 14.97
N ALA A 227 19.58 0.81 13.74
CA ALA A 227 18.88 2.04 13.38
C ALA A 227 17.36 1.90 13.58
N ARG A 228 16.78 0.76 13.18
CA ARG A 228 15.36 0.49 13.37
C ARG A 228 15.00 0.34 14.85
N LEU A 229 15.81 -0.39 15.63
CA LEU A 229 15.61 -0.52 17.09
C LEU A 229 15.68 0.83 17.80
N PHE A 230 16.67 1.67 17.45
CA PHE A 230 16.80 3.01 17.99
C PHE A 230 15.58 3.88 17.67
N ARG A 231 15.12 3.87 16.40
CA ARG A 231 13.93 4.63 15.98
C ARG A 231 12.65 4.18 16.68
N ALA A 232 12.54 2.90 16.99
CA ALA A 232 11.45 2.34 17.78
C ALA A 232 11.56 2.67 19.29
N GLY A 233 12.67 3.24 19.76
CA GLY A 233 12.92 3.53 21.17
C GLY A 233 13.26 2.28 21.99
N LEU A 234 13.80 1.24 21.33
CA LEU A 234 14.12 -0.06 21.93
C LEU A 234 15.62 -0.23 22.21
N ALA A 235 16.47 0.65 21.65
CA ALA A 235 17.91 0.65 21.86
C ALA A 235 18.42 2.10 21.96
N THR A 236 19.55 2.31 22.62
CA THR A 236 20.31 3.57 22.59
C THR A 236 21.36 3.51 21.48
N MET A 237 21.57 4.61 20.74
CA MET A 237 22.73 4.69 19.85
C MET A 237 23.97 4.97 20.69
N GLU A 238 24.92 4.04 20.71
CA GLU A 238 26.28 4.37 21.10
C GLU A 238 26.86 5.28 20.02
N VAL A 239 27.01 6.56 20.33
CA VAL A 239 27.80 7.48 19.50
C VAL A 239 29.25 7.03 19.70
N LYS A 240 29.79 6.29 18.72
CA LYS A 240 31.25 6.10 18.65
C LYS A 240 31.86 7.47 18.41
N ASN A 241 32.49 8.02 19.45
CA ASN A 241 33.33 9.22 19.39
C ASN A 241 34.50 9.02 18.42
#